data_AF-A0A354MCT0-F1
#
_entry.id   AF-A0A354MCT0-F1
#
_cell.length_a   1.000
_cell.length_b   1.000
_cell.length_c   1.000
_cell.angle_alpha   90.00
_cell.angle_beta   90.00
_cell.angle_gamma   90.00
#
_symmetry.space_group_name_H-M   'P 1'
#
loop_
_entity.id
_entity.type
_entity.pdbx_description
1 polymer ?
#
loop_
_entity_poly.entity_id
_entity_poly.type
_entity_poly.pdbx_seq_one_letter_code
_entity_poly.pdbx_strand_id
1 'polypeptide(L)'
;MGDSIITIVAIFLAAILMFIFPLMSLSERSDDIAQLSVQTTTAEFVDNIRATGKLTLDDYDKFLNTLTATGNSFDVDIQIQKLDENPGVKVTQGQKDKIGENIYYSVYTSQIMDELNANNEIKLKEGDIVSVTVKNTNKTISQLLRNFFYRVSGNDTYQISAQHGGIVMVNAN
;
A
#
# COMPACT_ATOMS: atom_id res chain seq x y z
N MET A 1 -34.81 11.71 44.76
CA MET A 1 -33.80 12.56 44.08
C MET A 1 -32.72 11.75 43.36
N GLY A 2 -32.32 10.54 43.83
CA GLY A 2 -31.40 9.67 43.07
C GLY A 2 -31.98 9.07 41.79
N ASP A 3 -33.29 8.77 41.78
CA ASP A 3 -33.98 8.11 40.67
C ASP A 3 -34.07 8.99 39.39
N SER A 4 -34.29 10.29 39.57
CA SER A 4 -34.30 11.27 38.48
C SER A 4 -32.91 11.43 37.84
N ILE A 5 -31.83 11.34 38.62
CA ILE A 5 -30.45 11.42 38.09
C ILE A 5 -30.13 10.18 37.26
N ILE A 6 -30.51 8.97 37.73
CA ILE A 6 -30.32 7.72 36.98
C ILE A 6 -31.08 7.77 35.66
N THR A 7 -32.31 8.27 35.66
CA THR A 7 -33.13 8.40 34.45
C THR A 7 -32.50 9.38 33.45
N ILE A 8 -32.02 10.54 33.91
CA ILE A 8 -31.33 11.52 33.06
C ILE A 8 -30.06 10.89 32.45
N VAL A 9 -29.24 10.23 33.26
CA VAL A 9 -28.02 9.55 32.79
C VAL A 9 -28.34 8.44 31.78
N ALA A 10 -29.40 7.66 32.01
CA ALA A 10 -29.83 6.60 31.09
C ALA A 10 -30.28 7.16 29.72
N ILE A 11 -30.99 8.29 29.70
CA ILE A 11 -31.39 8.96 28.46
C ILE A 11 -30.16 9.47 27.70
N PHE A 12 -29.21 10.11 28.38
CA PHE A 12 -27.97 10.56 27.75
C PHE A 12 -27.15 9.41 27.19
N LEU A 13 -27.04 8.30 27.93
CA LEU A 13 -26.33 7.11 27.47
C LEU A 13 -27.01 6.47 26.25
N ALA A 14 -28.36 6.38 26.26
CA ALA A 14 -29.13 5.89 25.12
C ALA A 14 -28.96 6.78 23.88
N ALA A 15 -28.97 8.11 24.06
CA ALA A 15 -28.74 9.06 22.97
C ALA A 15 -27.34 8.88 22.36
N ILE A 16 -26.30 8.76 23.20
CA ILE A 16 -24.92 8.53 22.73
C ILE A 16 -24.83 7.21 21.95
N LEU A 17 -25.41 6.11 22.47
CA LEU A 17 -25.41 4.82 21.77
C LEU A 17 -26.10 4.88 20.41
N MET A 18 -27.20 5.65 20.30
CA MET A 18 -27.94 5.81 19.04
C MET A 18 -27.10 6.52 17.96
N PHE A 19 -26.12 7.35 18.32
CA PHE A 19 -25.21 7.98 17.36
C PHE A 19 -23.96 7.13 17.05
N ILE A 20 -23.49 6.34 18.03
CA ILE A 20 -22.28 5.52 17.85
C ILE A 20 -22.49 4.41 16.81
N PHE A 21 -23.65 3.74 16.79
CA PHE A 21 -23.89 2.65 15.84
C PHE A 21 -23.90 3.11 14.37
N PRO A 22 -24.65 4.17 13.98
CA PRO A 22 -24.56 4.75 12.64
C PRO A 22 -23.15 5.21 12.28
N LEU A 23 -22.44 5.82 13.24
CA LEU A 23 -21.08 6.30 13.02
C LEU A 23 -20.10 5.15 12.79
N MET A 24 -20.24 4.03 13.51
CA MET A 24 -19.43 2.83 13.34
C MET A 24 -19.64 2.23 11.94
N SER A 25 -20.90 2.05 11.53
CA SER A 25 -21.21 1.50 10.19
C SER A 25 -20.72 2.41 9.06
N LEU A 26 -20.86 3.73 9.21
CA LEU A 26 -20.34 4.68 8.23
C LEU A 26 -18.81 4.66 8.15
N SER A 27 -18.14 4.57 9.30
CA SER A 27 -16.68 4.54 9.36
C SER A 27 -16.15 3.25 8.70
N GLU A 28 -16.76 2.10 8.98
CA GLU A 28 -16.37 0.82 8.37
C GLU A 28 -16.50 0.86 6.85
N ARG A 29 -17.61 1.41 6.36
CA ARG A 29 -17.79 1.61 4.92
C ARG A 29 -16.75 2.57 4.32
N SER A 30 -16.37 3.61 5.06
CA SER A 30 -15.30 4.52 4.64
C SER A 30 -13.96 3.79 4.54
N ASP A 31 -13.65 2.92 5.49
CA ASP A 31 -12.43 2.11 5.48
C ASP A 31 -12.44 1.08 4.33
N ASP A 32 -13.57 0.43 4.07
CA ASP A 32 -13.72 -0.50 2.94
C ASP A 32 -13.51 0.18 1.59
N ILE A 33 -14.06 1.40 1.43
CA ILE A 33 -13.86 2.20 0.22
C ILE A 33 -12.38 2.61 0.08
N ALA A 34 -11.76 3.06 1.17
CA ALA A 34 -10.34 3.41 1.16
C ALA A 34 -9.47 2.18 0.82
N GLN A 35 -9.76 1.02 1.40
CA GLN A 35 -9.09 -0.24 1.12
C GLN A 35 -9.20 -0.65 -0.35
N LEU A 36 -10.40 -0.60 -0.92
CA LEU A 36 -10.61 -0.91 -2.33
C LEU A 36 -9.87 0.09 -3.22
N SER A 37 -9.96 1.39 -2.91
CA SER A 37 -9.24 2.43 -3.67
C SER A 37 -7.74 2.19 -3.66
N VAL A 38 -7.14 1.90 -2.50
CA VAL A 38 -5.71 1.64 -2.36
C VAL A 38 -5.30 0.38 -3.14
N GLN A 39 -6.11 -0.69 -3.10
CA GLN A 39 -5.87 -1.90 -3.89
C GLN A 39 -5.92 -1.64 -5.39
N THR A 40 -6.97 -0.96 -5.86
CA THR A 40 -7.14 -0.65 -7.28
C THR A 40 -6.04 0.26 -7.79
N THR A 41 -5.74 1.36 -7.09
CA THR A 41 -4.70 2.30 -7.50
C THR A 41 -3.30 1.65 -7.48
N THR A 42 -3.01 0.77 -6.51
CA THR A 42 -1.74 0.02 -6.47
C THR A 42 -1.63 -0.96 -7.63
N ALA A 43 -2.72 -1.65 -7.96
CA ALA A 43 -2.76 -2.55 -9.11
C ALA A 43 -2.56 -1.79 -10.43
N GLU A 44 -3.31 -0.70 -10.64
CA GLU A 44 -3.22 0.14 -11.83
C GLU A 44 -1.82 0.75 -12.00
N PHE A 45 -1.20 1.21 -10.91
CA PHE A 45 0.15 1.77 -10.94
C PHE A 45 1.18 0.72 -11.40
N VAL A 46 1.17 -0.47 -10.79
CA VAL A 46 2.07 -1.55 -11.17
C VAL A 46 1.77 -2.07 -12.57
N ASP A 47 0.50 -2.23 -12.95
CA ASP A 47 0.14 -2.72 -14.27
C ASP A 47 0.52 -1.71 -15.38
N ASN A 48 0.44 -0.41 -15.10
CA ASN A 48 0.96 0.63 -15.99
C ASN A 48 2.48 0.47 -16.19
N ILE A 49 3.26 0.31 -15.11
CA ILE A 49 4.71 0.08 -15.19
C ILE A 49 5.01 -1.20 -15.99
N ARG A 50 4.24 -2.28 -15.76
CA ARG A 50 4.41 -3.55 -16.48
C ARG A 50 4.09 -3.46 -17.96
N ALA A 51 3.07 -2.69 -18.33
CA ALA A 51 2.58 -2.54 -19.69
C ALA A 51 3.38 -1.52 -20.52
N THR A 52 3.99 -0.52 -19.87
CA THR A 52 4.80 0.50 -20.54
C THR A 52 6.30 0.25 -20.45
N GLY A 53 6.72 -0.58 -19.50
CA GLY A 53 8.13 -0.83 -19.19
C GLY A 53 8.81 0.37 -18.53
N LYS A 54 8.09 1.41 -18.09
CA LYS A 54 8.69 2.60 -17.47
C LYS A 54 7.92 3.04 -16.24
N LEU A 55 8.66 3.59 -15.29
CA LEU A 55 8.13 4.29 -14.14
C LEU A 55 8.40 5.79 -14.34
N THR A 56 7.36 6.62 -14.34
CA THR A 56 7.50 8.07 -14.49
C THR A 56 7.17 8.80 -13.18
N LEU A 57 7.75 9.99 -12.99
CA LEU A 57 7.46 10.82 -11.83
C LEU A 57 5.98 11.23 -11.78
N ASP A 58 5.39 11.56 -12.93
CA ASP A 58 3.98 11.93 -13.03
C ASP A 58 3.03 10.79 -12.64
N ASP A 59 3.33 9.55 -13.04
CA ASP A 59 2.54 8.38 -12.63
C ASP A 59 2.66 8.12 -11.12
N TYR A 60 3.87 8.31 -10.56
CA TYR A 60 4.10 8.18 -9.12
C TYR A 60 3.39 9.28 -8.31
N ASP A 61 3.42 10.53 -8.78
CA ASP A 61 2.73 11.65 -8.13
C ASP A 61 1.22 11.47 -8.18
N LYS A 62 0.66 11.03 -9.32
CA LYS A 62 -0.77 10.67 -9.44
C LYS A 62 -1.14 9.54 -8.49
N PHE A 63 -0.29 8.52 -8.38
CA PHE A 63 -0.47 7.42 -7.44
C PHE A 63 -0.54 7.93 -6.00
N LEU A 64 0.43 8.74 -5.57
CA LEU A 64 0.48 9.30 -4.21
C LEU A 64 -0.71 10.25 -3.93
N ASN A 65 -1.09 11.08 -4.90
CA ASN A 65 -2.26 11.96 -4.78
C ASN A 65 -3.56 11.16 -4.60
N THR A 66 -3.70 10.03 -5.29
CA THR A 66 -4.89 9.17 -5.15
C THR A 66 -4.92 8.47 -3.80
N LEU A 67 -3.77 8.01 -3.30
CA LEU A 67 -3.67 7.44 -1.94
C LEU A 67 -4.06 8.46 -0.88
N THR A 68 -3.48 9.66 -0.93
CA THR A 68 -3.75 10.72 0.06
C THR A 68 -5.18 11.26 -0.03
N ALA A 69 -5.83 11.18 -1.20
CA ALA A 69 -7.24 11.54 -1.37
C ALA A 69 -8.21 10.66 -0.55
N THR A 70 -7.78 9.47 -0.12
CA THR A 70 -8.58 8.62 0.80
C THR A 70 -8.65 9.19 2.23
N GLY A 71 -7.93 10.27 2.54
CA GLY A 71 -7.91 10.90 3.85
C GLY A 71 -7.04 10.17 4.88
N ASN A 72 -6.25 9.18 4.43
CA ASN A 72 -5.33 8.41 5.26
C ASN A 72 -3.88 8.69 4.86
N SER A 73 -2.97 8.43 5.80
CA SER A 73 -1.53 8.52 5.57
C SER A 73 -0.99 7.13 5.26
N PHE A 74 -0.19 7.01 4.21
CA PHE A 74 0.36 5.74 3.75
C PHE A 74 1.88 5.77 3.71
N ASP A 75 2.47 4.60 3.97
CA ASP A 75 3.84 4.25 3.66
C ASP A 75 3.85 3.41 2.38
N VAL A 76 4.75 3.72 1.45
CA VAL A 76 4.82 3.12 0.11
C VAL A 76 6.20 2.52 -0.09
N ASP A 77 6.24 1.20 -0.15
CA ASP A 77 7.42 0.41 -0.46
C ASP A 77 7.40 -0.06 -1.91
N ILE A 78 8.36 0.39 -2.71
CA ILE A 78 8.56 -0.04 -4.10
C ILE A 78 9.86 -0.84 -4.18
N GLN A 79 9.77 -2.02 -4.79
CA GLN A 79 10.90 -2.87 -5.10
C GLN A 79 10.89 -3.21 -6.59
N ILE A 80 12.03 -3.00 -7.25
CA ILE A 80 12.25 -3.41 -8.64
C ILE A 80 13.40 -4.40 -8.65
N GLN A 81 13.15 -5.61 -9.13
CA GLN A 81 14.17 -6.62 -9.34
C GLN A 81 14.56 -6.61 -10.81
N LYS A 82 15.73 -6.08 -11.12
CA LYS A 82 16.24 -5.98 -12.49
C LYS A 82 16.98 -7.26 -12.88
N LEU A 83 16.70 -7.78 -14.08
CA LEU A 83 17.33 -9.00 -14.60
C LEU A 83 18.77 -8.71 -15.05
N ASP A 84 19.75 -9.45 -14.50
CA ASP A 84 21.15 -9.38 -14.90
C ASP A 84 21.39 -10.26 -16.14
N GLU A 85 21.48 -9.62 -17.31
CA GLU A 85 21.75 -10.27 -18.60
C GLU A 85 23.20 -10.74 -18.75
N ASN A 86 24.11 -10.42 -17.82
CA ASN A 86 25.54 -10.72 -17.97
C ASN A 86 26.13 -11.61 -16.84
N PRO A 87 25.62 -12.84 -16.64
CA PRO A 87 26.20 -13.80 -15.70
C PRO A 87 27.64 -14.23 -16.09
N GLY A 88 28.03 -14.04 -17.35
CA GLY A 88 29.30 -14.53 -17.92
C GLY A 88 30.58 -13.82 -17.45
N VAL A 89 30.50 -12.62 -16.87
CA VAL A 89 31.69 -11.83 -16.50
C VAL A 89 31.98 -11.86 -14.98
N LYS A 90 31.08 -12.42 -14.16
CA LYS A 90 31.29 -12.59 -12.71
C LYS A 90 31.52 -14.04 -12.26
N VAL A 91 31.62 -15.01 -13.19
CA VAL A 91 31.91 -16.42 -12.89
C VAL A 91 33.40 -16.74 -12.71
N THR A 92 34.29 -15.75 -12.55
CA THR A 92 35.71 -16.02 -12.27
C THR A 92 35.96 -16.53 -10.84
N GLN A 93 34.98 -16.48 -9.94
CA GLN A 93 35.09 -17.12 -8.63
C GLN A 93 33.77 -17.81 -8.23
N GLY A 94 33.66 -19.11 -8.51
CA GLY A 94 33.14 -19.98 -7.46
C GLY A 94 32.25 -21.16 -7.84
N GLN A 95 31.43 -21.13 -8.89
CA GLN A 95 30.59 -22.29 -9.24
C GLN A 95 30.35 -22.40 -10.75
N LYS A 96 30.86 -23.48 -11.36
CA LYS A 96 30.85 -23.75 -12.80
C LYS A 96 29.66 -24.60 -13.29
N ASP A 97 28.65 -24.88 -12.45
CA ASP A 97 27.61 -25.88 -12.76
C ASP A 97 26.16 -25.34 -12.84
N LYS A 98 25.95 -24.04 -13.08
CA LYS A 98 24.59 -23.48 -13.23
C LYS A 98 24.45 -22.51 -14.40
N ILE A 99 24.44 -23.04 -15.61
CA ILE A 99 24.05 -22.31 -16.82
C ILE A 99 22.52 -22.17 -16.78
N GLY A 100 22.01 -20.95 -16.60
CA GLY A 100 20.57 -20.64 -16.73
C GLY A 100 19.84 -20.05 -15.52
N GLU A 101 20.54 -19.60 -14.46
CA GLU A 101 19.88 -18.81 -13.40
C GLU A 101 19.84 -17.33 -13.81
N ASN A 102 18.63 -16.77 -13.97
CA ASN A 102 18.43 -15.32 -14.07
C ASN A 102 18.78 -14.70 -12.71
N ILE A 103 19.91 -14.01 -12.63
CA ILE A 103 20.32 -13.31 -11.41
C ILE A 103 19.56 -11.98 -11.40
N TYR A 104 18.85 -11.67 -10.32
CA TYR A 104 18.18 -10.39 -10.15
C TYR A 104 18.90 -9.55 -9.11
N TYR A 105 19.03 -8.24 -9.34
CA TYR A 105 19.39 -7.29 -8.29
C TYR A 105 18.18 -6.43 -7.91
N SER A 106 17.96 -6.28 -6.60
CA SER A 106 16.84 -5.50 -6.07
C SER A 106 17.23 -4.04 -5.90
N VAL A 107 16.41 -3.15 -6.44
CA VAL A 107 16.44 -1.70 -6.24
C VAL A 107 15.23 -1.33 -5.37
N TYR A 108 15.46 -0.54 -4.33
CA TYR A 108 14.43 -0.18 -3.34
C TYR A 108 13.98 1.28 -3.49
N THR A 109 12.86 1.64 -2.85
CA THR A 109 12.19 2.95 -2.96
C THR A 109 13.15 4.14 -2.95
N SER A 110 14.15 4.17 -2.05
CA SER A 110 15.09 5.30 -1.97
C SER A 110 15.91 5.48 -3.26
N GLN A 111 16.47 4.39 -3.77
CA GLN A 111 17.27 4.40 -5.00
C GLN A 111 16.39 4.70 -6.23
N ILE A 112 15.17 4.15 -6.24
CA ILE A 112 14.17 4.44 -7.28
C ILE A 112 13.84 5.93 -7.26
N MET A 113 13.57 6.50 -6.09
CA MET A 113 13.18 7.91 -6.00
C MET A 113 14.33 8.85 -6.35
N ASP A 114 15.57 8.52 -5.98
CA ASP A 114 16.75 9.28 -6.39
C ASP A 114 16.92 9.29 -7.92
N GLU A 115 16.75 8.14 -8.58
CA GLU A 115 16.83 8.02 -10.04
C GLU A 115 15.65 8.71 -10.74
N LEU A 116 14.45 8.62 -10.17
CA LEU A 116 13.23 9.24 -10.70
C LEU A 116 13.28 10.76 -10.60
N ASN A 117 13.80 11.32 -9.50
CA ASN A 117 13.99 12.76 -9.34
C ASN A 117 15.08 13.31 -10.27
N ALA A 118 16.10 12.51 -10.58
CA ALA A 118 17.19 12.93 -11.45
C ALA A 118 16.79 12.91 -12.94
N ASN A 119 16.05 11.87 -13.36
CA ASN A 119 15.80 11.58 -14.77
C ASN A 119 14.34 11.73 -15.21
N ASN A 120 13.41 12.00 -14.28
CA ASN A 120 11.94 12.02 -14.44
C ASN A 120 11.29 10.70 -14.87
N GLU A 121 12.08 9.74 -15.37
CA GLU A 121 11.63 8.41 -15.74
C GLU A 121 12.71 7.35 -15.45
N ILE A 122 12.27 6.15 -15.13
CA ILE A 122 13.11 4.95 -15.03
C ILE A 122 12.62 3.96 -16.08
N LYS A 123 13.53 3.58 -16.98
CA LYS A 123 13.28 2.57 -17.99
C LYS A 123 13.57 1.18 -17.43
N LEU A 124 12.61 0.29 -17.56
CA LEU A 124 12.69 -1.12 -17.20
C LEU A 124 12.72 -1.97 -18.46
N LYS A 125 13.27 -3.18 -18.30
CA LYS A 125 13.32 -4.17 -19.36
C LYS A 125 12.27 -5.24 -19.16
N GLU A 126 11.89 -5.88 -20.26
CA GLU A 126 11.07 -7.09 -20.23
C GLU A 126 11.78 -8.15 -19.38
N GLY A 127 11.05 -8.71 -18.41
CA GLY A 127 11.60 -9.67 -17.44
C GLY A 127 11.96 -9.06 -16.07
N ASP A 128 12.02 -7.74 -15.93
CA ASP A 128 12.15 -7.09 -14.61
C ASP A 128 10.88 -7.34 -13.77
N ILE A 129 11.02 -7.48 -12.44
CA ILE A 129 9.90 -7.70 -11.52
C ILE A 129 9.67 -6.43 -10.71
N VAL A 130 8.43 -5.93 -10.71
CA VAL A 130 8.02 -4.79 -9.90
C VAL A 130 7.10 -5.28 -8.79
N SER A 131 7.33 -4.82 -7.57
CA SER A 131 6.49 -5.09 -6.40
C SER A 131 6.26 -3.79 -5.65
N VAL A 132 5.00 -3.48 -5.37
CA VAL A 132 4.59 -2.28 -4.63
C VAL A 132 3.74 -2.73 -3.46
N THR A 133 4.10 -2.26 -2.28
CA THR A 133 3.37 -2.49 -1.04
C THR A 133 3.01 -1.14 -0.43
N VAL A 134 1.74 -0.96 -0.09
CA VAL A 134 1.20 0.25 0.52
C VAL A 134 0.57 -0.13 1.84
N LYS A 135 0.89 0.60 2.91
CA LYS A 135 0.33 0.38 4.26
C LYS A 135 -0.04 1.68 4.91
N ASN A 136 -1.21 1.77 5.52
CA ASN A 136 -1.59 2.95 6.27
C ASN A 136 -0.80 3.09 7.59
N THR A 137 -0.37 4.29 7.91
CA THR A 137 0.38 4.61 9.13
C THR A 137 -0.52 5.17 10.23
N ASN A 138 -1.66 5.76 9.86
CA ASN A 138 -2.63 6.32 10.80
C ASN A 138 -3.70 5.30 11.21
N LYS A 139 -4.29 5.51 12.39
CA LYS A 139 -5.48 4.75 12.82
C LYS A 139 -6.74 5.36 12.22
N THR A 140 -7.62 4.51 11.69
CA THR A 140 -8.91 4.95 11.13
C THR A 140 -9.94 5.19 12.24
N ILE A 141 -11.01 5.92 11.92
CA ILE A 141 -12.10 6.18 12.88
C ILE A 141 -12.76 4.87 13.29
N SER A 142 -12.94 3.91 12.37
CA SER A 142 -13.50 2.60 12.70
C SER A 142 -12.62 1.84 13.67
N GLN A 143 -11.30 1.89 13.51
CA GLN A 143 -10.37 1.31 14.48
C GLN A 143 -10.50 1.99 15.85
N LEU A 144 -10.61 3.32 15.91
CA LEU A 144 -10.78 4.02 17.18
C LEU A 144 -12.10 3.64 17.88
N LEU A 145 -13.21 3.59 17.14
CA LEU A 145 -14.53 3.20 17.65
C LEU A 145 -14.56 1.74 18.08
N ARG A 146 -13.95 0.85 17.29
CA ARG A 146 -13.80 -0.57 17.63
C ARG A 146 -12.91 -0.75 18.85
N ASN A 147 -11.79 -0.05 18.96
CA ASN A 147 -10.93 -0.12 20.13
C ASN A 147 -11.63 0.41 21.39
N PHE A 148 -12.51 1.41 21.26
CA PHE A 148 -13.36 1.88 22.35
C PHE A 148 -14.38 0.80 22.79
N PHE A 149 -14.99 0.09 21.84
CA PHE A 149 -16.05 -0.90 22.11
C PHE A 149 -15.52 -2.31 22.48
N TYR A 150 -14.44 -2.75 21.84
CA TYR A 150 -13.89 -4.11 21.87
C TYR A 150 -12.59 -4.26 22.67
N ARG A 151 -12.11 -3.24 23.41
CA ARG A 151 -10.98 -3.39 24.36
C ARG A 151 -11.17 -4.49 25.42
N VAL A 152 -12.36 -5.10 25.51
CA VAL A 152 -12.69 -6.25 26.36
C VAL A 152 -12.44 -7.62 25.68
N SER A 153 -12.31 -7.69 24.35
CA SER A 153 -12.12 -8.94 23.59
C SER A 153 -11.10 -8.70 22.48
N GLY A 154 -9.83 -9.00 22.77
CA GLY A 154 -8.69 -8.56 21.94
C GLY A 154 -8.67 -9.12 20.51
N ASN A 155 -8.44 -8.24 19.54
CA ASN A 155 -7.33 -8.28 18.58
C ASN A 155 -7.41 -7.03 17.69
N ASP A 156 -6.41 -6.15 17.79
CA ASP A 156 -6.24 -5.02 16.89
C ASP A 156 -5.57 -5.53 15.61
N THR A 157 -6.13 -5.25 14.43
CA THR A 157 -5.39 -4.77 13.23
C THR A 157 -6.25 -4.90 11.95
N TYR A 158 -7.05 -3.88 11.66
CA TYR A 158 -7.54 -3.66 10.28
C TYR A 158 -6.71 -2.57 9.63
N GLN A 159 -5.48 -2.90 9.23
CA GLN A 159 -4.64 -1.96 8.49
C GLN A 159 -5.11 -1.89 7.04
N ILE A 160 -5.37 -0.67 6.54
CA ILE A 160 -5.59 -0.44 5.13
C ILE A 160 -4.26 -0.71 4.42
N SER A 161 -4.22 -1.75 3.58
CA SER A 161 -2.99 -2.16 2.90
C SER A 161 -3.25 -2.79 1.54
N ALA A 162 -2.35 -2.56 0.60
CA ALA A 162 -2.34 -3.22 -0.69
C ALA A 162 -0.94 -3.72 -1.02
N GLN A 163 -0.89 -4.83 -1.73
CA GLN A 163 0.34 -5.33 -2.34
C GLN A 163 -0.01 -5.80 -3.74
N HIS A 164 0.70 -5.29 -4.73
CA HIS A 164 0.62 -5.79 -6.10
C HIS A 164 2.01 -5.89 -6.69
N GLY A 165 2.21 -6.88 -7.54
CA GLY A 165 3.48 -7.08 -8.20
C GLY A 165 3.33 -7.88 -9.48
N GLY A 166 4.32 -7.80 -10.34
CA GLY A 166 4.34 -8.58 -11.56
C GLY A 166 5.57 -8.30 -12.43
N ILE A 167 5.70 -9.13 -13.45
CA ILE A 167 6.79 -9.07 -14.42
C ILE A 167 6.47 -8.01 -15.48
N VAL A 168 7.45 -7.20 -15.82
CA VAL A 168 7.41 -6.21 -16.91
C VAL A 168 7.34 -6.96 -18.24
N MET A 169 6.32 -6.64 -19.05
CA MET A 169 5.98 -7.38 -20.26
C MET A 169 6.57 -6.78 -21.54
N VAL A 170 7.06 -5.54 -21.47
CA VAL A 170 7.64 -4.84 -22.62
C VAL A 170 8.86 -4.04 -22.20
N ASN A 171 9.82 -3.87 -23.12
CA ASN A 171 10.90 -2.91 -22.94
C ASN A 171 10.35 -1.47 -23.04
N ALA A 172 10.85 -0.57 -22.20
CA ALA A 172 10.59 0.86 -22.37
C ALA A 172 11.08 1.34 -23.76
N ASN A 173 10.16 1.91 -24.55
CA ASN A 173 10.51 2.78 -25.68
C ASN A 173 10.93 4.17 -25.16
#